data_AF-R6IBI3-F1
#
_entry.id   AF-R6IBI3-F1
#
_cell.length_a   1.000
_cell.length_b   1.000
_cell.length_c   1.000
_cell.angle_alpha   90.00
_cell.angle_beta   90.00
_cell.angle_gamma   90.00
#
_symmetry.space_group_name_H-M   'P 1'
#
loop_
_entity.id
_entity.type
_entity.pdbx_description
1 polymer ?
#
loop_
_entity_poly.entity_id
_entity_poly.type
_entity_poly.pdbx_seq_one_letter_code
_entity_poly.pdbx_strand_id
1 'polypeptide(L)'
;MLRGEKKGELLELCLTLGACILTEAGIAENDAAARKMLEKGIEDGSALEKLAELVEGQEGDRRAVFDTSLLPMAPVQLEAVCDRAGYVKHICADEVGLVSMHLGGGRATKESVIDLSVGIILKKKVGDAVKLGESLGTIHAQSIEAAKKAAEMLNACYTVVPEPVEKPAFIKGIVR
;
A
#
# COMPACT_ATOMS: atom_id res chain seq x y z
N MET A 1 -8.27 -4.42 -0.30
CA MET A 1 -8.14 -5.58 -1.19
C MET A 1 -9.17 -6.69 -0.94
N LEU A 2 -9.11 -7.41 0.18
CA LEU A 2 -9.93 -8.62 0.42
C LEU A 2 -11.46 -8.39 0.50
N ARG A 3 -11.93 -7.14 0.55
CA ARG A 3 -13.35 -6.77 0.47
C ARG A 3 -13.90 -6.68 -0.96
N GLY A 4 -13.27 -7.36 -1.92
CA GLY A 4 -13.71 -7.35 -3.31
C GLY A 4 -13.14 -6.21 -4.16
N GLU A 5 -12.00 -5.62 -3.80
CA GLU A 5 -11.27 -4.77 -4.76
C GLU A 5 -10.83 -5.64 -5.93
N LYS A 6 -11.16 -5.21 -7.16
CA LYS A 6 -10.97 -6.02 -8.37
C LYS A 6 -9.77 -5.58 -9.22
N LYS A 7 -9.07 -4.51 -8.84
CA LYS A 7 -8.01 -3.91 -9.65
C LYS A 7 -6.91 -3.34 -8.76
N GLY A 8 -5.69 -3.38 -9.27
CA GLY A 8 -4.52 -2.77 -8.64
C GLY A 8 -3.30 -3.67 -8.71
N GLU A 9 -2.12 -3.06 -8.72
CA GLU A 9 -0.84 -3.76 -8.81
C GLU A 9 -0.62 -4.73 -7.65
N LEU A 10 -1.00 -4.35 -6.42
CA LEU A 10 -0.91 -5.23 -5.25
C LEU A 10 -1.77 -6.49 -5.41
N LEU A 11 -3.01 -6.33 -5.88
CA LEU A 11 -3.90 -7.46 -6.15
C LEU A 11 -3.29 -8.37 -7.24
N GLU A 12 -2.80 -7.79 -8.33
CA GLU A 12 -2.15 -8.56 -9.40
C GLU A 12 -0.93 -9.34 -8.89
N LEU A 13 -0.13 -8.74 -8.00
CA LEU A 13 1.00 -9.42 -7.34
C LEU A 13 0.54 -10.63 -6.55
N CYS A 14 -0.46 -10.42 -5.68
CA CYS A 14 -0.98 -11.45 -4.79
C CYS A 14 -1.60 -12.61 -5.57
N LEU A 15 -2.39 -12.31 -6.61
CA LEU A 15 -2.98 -13.33 -7.48
C LEU A 15 -1.91 -14.10 -8.26
N THR A 16 -0.89 -13.42 -8.78
CA THR A 16 0.20 -14.07 -9.52
C THR A 16 1.02 -14.99 -8.62
N LEU A 17 1.48 -14.49 -7.46
CA LEU A 17 2.25 -15.30 -6.51
C LEU A 17 1.41 -16.46 -5.94
N GLY A 18 0.16 -16.19 -5.57
CA GLY A 18 -0.75 -17.22 -5.09
C GLY A 18 -1.01 -18.30 -6.14
N ALA A 19 -1.15 -17.92 -7.42
CA ALA A 19 -1.34 -18.87 -8.51
C ALA A 19 -0.14 -19.81 -8.65
N CYS A 20 1.09 -19.26 -8.64
CA CYS A 20 2.32 -20.06 -8.60
C CYS A 20 2.28 -21.06 -7.43
N ILE A 21 1.97 -20.59 -6.21
CA ILE A 21 1.96 -21.44 -5.01
C ILE A 21 0.98 -22.59 -5.15
N LEU A 22 -0.26 -22.34 -5.60
CA LEU A 22 -1.28 -23.39 -5.71
C LEU A 22 -0.94 -24.42 -6.80
N THR A 23 -0.34 -23.97 -7.91
CA THR A 23 0.08 -24.89 -8.98
C THR A 23 1.28 -25.74 -8.56
N GLU A 24 2.32 -25.14 -7.97
CA GLU A 24 3.50 -25.89 -7.49
C GLU A 24 3.19 -26.82 -6.32
N ALA A 25 2.20 -26.48 -5.49
CA ALA A 25 1.70 -27.36 -4.43
C ALA A 25 0.80 -28.51 -4.95
N GLY A 26 0.51 -28.57 -6.25
CA GLY A 26 -0.37 -29.56 -6.86
C GLY A 26 -1.85 -29.40 -6.49
N ILE A 27 -2.25 -28.24 -5.95
CA ILE A 27 -3.64 -27.93 -5.57
C ILE A 27 -4.46 -27.51 -6.80
N ALA A 28 -3.83 -26.83 -7.75
CA ALA A 28 -4.44 -26.39 -9.00
C ALA A 28 -3.72 -26.99 -10.21
N GLU A 29 -4.49 -27.37 -11.24
CA GLU A 29 -3.97 -27.96 -12.48
C GLU A 29 -3.04 -27.04 -13.28
N ASN A 30 -3.23 -25.72 -13.17
CA ASN A 30 -2.45 -24.68 -13.84
C ASN A 30 -2.74 -23.31 -13.20
N ASP A 31 -1.92 -22.31 -13.55
CA ASP A 31 -2.03 -20.95 -13.01
C ASP A 31 -3.40 -20.29 -13.25
N ALA A 32 -4.04 -20.58 -14.38
CA ALA A 32 -5.34 -19.98 -14.71
C ALA A 32 -6.45 -20.54 -13.81
N ALA A 33 -6.43 -21.84 -13.54
CA ALA A 33 -7.33 -22.46 -12.56
C ALA A 33 -7.05 -21.94 -11.14
N ALA A 34 -5.77 -21.85 -10.76
CA ALA A 34 -5.35 -21.32 -9.47
C ALA A 34 -5.83 -19.87 -9.24
N ARG A 35 -5.64 -19.01 -10.25
CA ARG A 35 -6.09 -17.62 -10.20
C ARG A 35 -7.60 -17.51 -9.99
N LYS A 36 -8.40 -18.30 -10.72
CA LYS A 36 -9.86 -18.33 -10.54
C LYS A 36 -10.27 -18.74 -9.12
N MET A 37 -9.55 -19.67 -8.50
CA MET A 37 -9.80 -20.07 -7.11
C MET A 37 -9.54 -18.92 -6.14
N LEU A 38 -8.43 -18.19 -6.32
CA LEU A 38 -8.07 -17.03 -5.49
C LEU A 38 -9.05 -15.87 -5.67
N GLU A 39 -9.41 -15.55 -6.92
CA GLU A 39 -10.40 -14.52 -7.24
C GLU A 39 -11.75 -14.85 -6.61
N LYS A 40 -12.22 -16.10 -6.73
CA LYS A 40 -13.45 -16.55 -6.08
C LYS A 40 -13.41 -16.33 -4.57
N GLY A 41 -12.31 -16.67 -3.89
CA GLY A 41 -12.19 -16.49 -2.45
C GLY A 41 -12.25 -15.02 -1.99
N ILE A 42 -11.82 -14.09 -2.85
CA ILE A 42 -11.98 -12.65 -2.61
C ILE A 42 -13.45 -12.23 -2.86
N GLU A 43 -14.06 -12.73 -3.93
CA GLU A 43 -15.42 -12.35 -4.33
C GLU A 43 -16.51 -12.88 -3.38
N ASP A 44 -16.36 -14.10 -2.87
CA ASP A 44 -17.30 -14.71 -1.93
C ASP A 44 -17.03 -14.36 -0.46
N GLY A 45 -15.98 -13.57 -0.20
CA GLY A 45 -15.59 -13.10 1.13
C GLY A 45 -14.86 -14.13 2.00
N SER A 46 -14.66 -15.37 1.52
CA SER A 46 -13.98 -16.40 2.30
C SER A 46 -12.52 -16.06 2.62
N ALA A 47 -11.84 -15.31 1.76
CA ALA A 47 -10.48 -14.83 2.03
C ALA A 47 -10.43 -13.81 3.17
N LEU A 48 -11.44 -12.93 3.27
CA LEU A 48 -11.55 -11.96 4.37
C LEU A 48 -11.89 -12.65 5.68
N GLU A 49 -12.80 -13.63 5.65
CA GLU A 49 -13.14 -14.45 6.82
C GLU A 49 -11.92 -15.25 7.30
N LYS A 50 -11.13 -15.83 6.38
CA LYS A 50 -9.89 -16.53 6.72
C LYS A 50 -8.87 -15.61 7.39
N LEU A 51 -8.80 -14.33 6.98
CA LEU A 51 -7.97 -13.34 7.68
C LEU A 51 -8.49 -13.07 9.10
N ALA A 52 -9.81 -13.00 9.30
CA ALA A 52 -10.42 -12.85 10.62
C ALA A 52 -10.11 -14.02 11.55
N GLU A 53 -10.22 -15.25 11.04
CA GLU A 53 -9.82 -16.47 11.75
C GLU A 53 -8.32 -16.45 12.11
N LEU A 54 -7.46 -16.00 11.19
CA LEU A 54 -6.00 -15.89 11.42
C LEU A 54 -5.66 -14.88 12.52
N VAL A 55 -6.37 -13.75 12.55
CA VAL A 55 -6.21 -12.71 13.58
C VAL A 55 -6.67 -13.24 14.94
N GLU A 56 -7.84 -13.86 15.01
CA GLU A 56 -8.37 -14.46 16.24
C GLU A 56 -7.48 -15.59 16.77
N GLY A 57 -6.95 -16.43 15.88
CA GLY A 57 -6.03 -17.51 16.22
C GLY A 57 -4.68 -17.05 16.78
N GLN A 58 -4.37 -15.76 16.69
CA GLN A 58 -3.19 -15.12 17.28
C GLN A 58 -3.58 -14.07 18.35
N GLU A 59 -4.72 -14.27 19.01
CA GLU A 59 -5.23 -13.44 20.12
C GLU A 59 -5.61 -12.01 19.75
N GLY A 60 -5.72 -11.70 18.46
CA GLY A 60 -6.17 -10.41 17.95
C GLY A 60 -7.69 -10.26 17.89
N ASP A 61 -8.17 -9.01 17.78
CA ASP A 61 -9.59 -8.74 17.63
C ASP A 61 -10.05 -8.90 16.17
N ARG A 62 -10.75 -10.00 15.88
CA ARG A 62 -11.32 -10.26 14.55
C ARG A 62 -12.23 -9.15 14.04
N ARG A 63 -12.87 -8.37 14.91
CA ARG A 63 -13.75 -7.27 14.50
C ARG A 63 -12.98 -6.21 13.71
N ALA A 64 -11.69 -6.00 14.02
CA ALA A 64 -10.84 -5.04 13.32
C ALA A 64 -10.62 -5.38 11.84
N VAL A 65 -10.82 -6.65 11.44
CA VAL A 65 -10.78 -7.08 10.04
C VAL A 65 -11.99 -6.55 9.27
N PHE A 66 -13.15 -6.46 9.94
CA PHE A 66 -14.43 -5.99 9.37
C PHE A 66 -14.72 -4.51 9.64
N ASP A 67 -14.10 -3.93 10.65
CA ASP A 67 -14.20 -2.52 11.01
C ASP A 67 -12.80 -1.95 11.30
N THR A 68 -12.23 -1.27 10.30
CA THR A 68 -10.89 -0.69 10.40
C THR A 68 -10.83 0.53 11.32
N SER A 69 -11.97 1.07 11.77
CA SER A 69 -11.99 2.19 12.74
C SER A 69 -11.53 1.77 14.13
N LEU A 70 -11.47 0.47 14.41
CA LEU A 70 -10.92 -0.11 15.64
C LEU A 70 -9.38 -0.10 15.67
N LEU A 71 -8.73 0.17 14.53
CA LEU A 71 -7.28 0.27 14.45
C LEU A 71 -6.80 1.64 14.96
N PRO A 72 -5.56 1.72 15.51
CA PRO A 72 -4.97 2.99 15.93
C PRO A 72 -5.00 4.04 14.82
N MET A 73 -5.43 5.26 15.15
CA MET A 73 -5.56 6.36 14.20
C MET A 73 -4.81 7.58 14.70
N ALA A 74 -3.93 8.14 13.87
CA ALA A 74 -3.21 9.35 14.22
C ALA A 74 -4.18 10.54 14.35
N PRO A 75 -3.94 11.46 15.30
CA PRO A 75 -4.81 12.61 15.53
C PRO A 75 -4.74 13.66 14.42
N VAL A 76 -3.68 13.67 13.60
CA VAL A 76 -3.51 14.61 12.49
C VAL A 76 -3.46 13.86 11.17
N GLN A 77 -4.27 14.33 10.21
CA GLN A 77 -4.21 13.93 8.81
C GLN A 77 -3.97 15.19 7.95
N LEU A 78 -2.92 15.18 7.13
CA LEU A 78 -2.54 16.32 6.29
C LEU A 78 -2.31 15.87 4.86
N GLU A 79 -2.88 16.59 3.89
CA GLU A 79 -2.60 16.36 2.48
C GLU A 79 -1.22 16.92 2.09
N ALA A 80 -0.36 16.07 1.54
CA ALA A 80 0.89 16.48 0.95
C ALA A 80 0.65 16.95 -0.49
N VAL A 81 0.43 18.25 -0.66
CA VAL A 81 0.16 18.85 -1.97
C VAL A 81 1.44 18.94 -2.81
N CYS A 82 1.32 18.68 -4.11
CA CYS A 82 2.39 18.81 -5.08
C CYS A 82 2.68 20.28 -5.38
N ASP A 83 3.95 20.67 -5.35
CA ASP A 83 4.43 22.01 -5.70
C ASP A 83 4.68 22.22 -7.20
N ARG A 84 4.37 21.20 -8.02
CA ARG A 84 4.63 21.15 -9.46
C ARG A 84 3.42 20.60 -10.22
N ALA A 85 3.41 20.79 -11.53
CA ALA A 85 2.45 20.16 -12.44
C ALA A 85 3.18 19.32 -13.51
N GLY A 86 2.57 18.22 -13.95
CA GLY A 86 3.15 17.32 -14.97
C GLY A 86 2.71 15.87 -14.74
N TYR A 87 3.61 14.93 -15.02
CA TYR A 87 3.41 13.49 -14.84
C TYR A 87 4.47 12.94 -13.88
N VAL A 88 4.05 12.04 -12.98
CA VAL A 88 4.97 11.39 -12.05
C VAL A 88 5.87 10.42 -12.81
N LYS A 89 7.15 10.76 -12.93
CA LYS A 89 8.17 9.91 -13.55
C LYS A 89 8.74 8.87 -12.60
N HIS A 90 8.96 9.28 -11.36
CA HIS A 90 9.61 8.44 -10.37
C HIS A 90 9.13 8.78 -8.97
N ILE A 91 9.07 7.76 -8.13
CA ILE A 91 8.82 7.86 -6.69
C ILE A 91 9.94 7.08 -6.01
N CYS A 92 10.76 7.77 -5.21
CA CYS A 92 11.89 7.18 -4.51
C CYS A 92 11.38 6.37 -3.30
N ALA A 93 11.21 5.07 -3.46
CA ALA A 93 10.45 4.24 -2.50
C ALA A 93 11.16 4.09 -1.13
N ASP A 94 12.48 4.06 -1.14
CA ASP A 94 13.34 4.07 0.05
C ASP A 94 13.17 5.37 0.85
N GLU A 95 13.20 6.53 0.19
CA GLU A 95 12.95 7.83 0.82
C GLU A 95 11.53 7.92 1.38
N VAL A 96 10.51 7.41 0.66
CA VAL A 96 9.14 7.30 1.20
C VAL A 96 9.11 6.45 2.48
N GLY A 97 9.88 5.36 2.52
CA GLY A 97 10.07 4.55 3.72
C GLY A 97 10.68 5.34 4.87
N LEU A 98 11.69 6.18 4.59
CA LEU A 98 12.28 7.08 5.57
C LEU A 98 11.30 8.14 6.07
N VAL A 99 10.43 8.69 5.22
CA VAL A 99 9.35 9.59 5.67
C VAL A 99 8.47 8.91 6.71
N SER A 100 8.05 7.67 6.46
CA SER A 100 7.26 6.87 7.42
C SER A 100 8.03 6.60 8.72
N MET A 101 9.32 6.25 8.62
CA MET A 101 10.18 6.06 9.79
C MET A 101 10.27 7.35 10.64
N HIS A 102 10.42 8.51 10.02
CA HIS A 102 10.48 9.80 10.70
C HIS A 102 9.16 10.21 11.36
N LEU A 103 8.03 9.72 10.86
CA LEU A 103 6.73 9.87 11.50
C LEU A 103 6.58 9.00 12.76
N GLY A 104 7.43 7.96 12.91
CA GLY A 104 7.34 6.98 13.99
C GLY A 104 6.85 5.59 13.54
N GLY A 105 6.54 5.42 12.25
CA GLY A 105 6.07 4.15 11.67
C GLY A 105 7.17 3.11 11.45
N GLY A 106 8.41 3.41 11.85
CA GLY A 106 9.57 2.55 11.66
C GLY A 106 10.60 2.70 12.78
N ARG A 107 11.55 1.77 12.82
CA ARG A 107 12.59 1.74 13.84
C ARG A 107 13.88 2.37 13.31
N ALA A 108 14.33 3.45 13.95
CA ALA A 108 15.68 3.98 13.73
C ALA A 108 16.75 3.13 14.42
N THR A 109 16.41 2.52 15.55
CA THR A 109 17.25 1.59 16.33
C THR A 109 16.44 0.36 16.73
N LYS A 110 17.08 -0.72 17.18
CA LYS A 110 16.37 -1.95 17.58
C LYS A 110 15.39 -1.70 18.73
N GLU A 111 15.70 -0.74 19.59
CA GLU A 111 14.95 -0.37 20.79
C GLU A 111 13.85 0.67 20.51
N SER A 112 13.78 1.22 19.30
CA SER A 112 12.75 2.20 18.93
C SER A 112 11.34 1.61 19.06
N VAL A 113 10.47 2.33 19.76
CA VAL A 113 9.03 2.05 19.80
C VAL A 113 8.39 2.55 18.52
N ILE A 114 7.56 1.71 17.89
CA ILE A 114 6.80 2.07 16.69
C ILE A 114 5.46 2.65 17.11
N ASP A 115 5.09 3.75 16.48
CA ASP A 115 3.73 4.25 16.50
C ASP A 115 2.92 3.57 15.39
N LEU A 116 1.91 2.78 15.77
CA LEU A 116 1.08 2.02 14.83
C LEU A 116 0.00 2.86 14.14
N SER A 117 -0.15 4.12 14.53
CA SER A 117 -1.22 5.02 14.06
C SER A 117 -0.78 5.95 12.92
N VAL A 118 0.53 6.14 12.74
CA VAL A 118 1.14 7.06 11.78
C VAL A 118 1.52 6.36 10.48
N GLY A 119 1.69 7.14 9.41
CA GLY A 119 2.07 6.60 8.11
C GLY A 119 1.67 7.50 6.95
N ILE A 120 1.71 6.93 5.74
CA ILE A 120 1.47 7.66 4.48
C ILE A 120 0.53 6.83 3.61
N ILE A 121 -0.52 7.48 3.10
CA ILE A 121 -1.40 6.91 2.07
C ILE A 121 -1.11 7.64 0.75
N LEU A 122 -0.43 6.96 -0.19
CA LEU A 122 -0.12 7.53 -1.50
C LEU A 122 -1.36 7.58 -2.40
N LYS A 123 -1.55 8.71 -3.09
CA LYS A 123 -2.64 8.94 -4.05
C LYS A 123 -2.18 9.02 -5.50
N LYS A 124 -0.88 9.22 -5.72
CA LYS A 124 -0.26 9.29 -7.06
C LYS A 124 0.78 8.20 -7.25
N LYS A 125 0.72 7.55 -8.40
CA LYS A 125 1.66 6.53 -8.87
C LYS A 125 2.47 7.03 -10.07
N VAL A 126 3.53 6.31 -10.41
CA VAL A 126 4.28 6.53 -11.65
C VAL A 126 3.33 6.48 -12.86
N GLY A 127 3.47 7.44 -13.77
CA GLY A 127 2.63 7.65 -14.95
C GLY A 127 1.37 8.48 -14.71
N ASP A 128 0.99 8.77 -13.45
CA ASP A 128 -0.17 9.61 -13.18
C ASP A 128 0.13 11.09 -13.43
N ALA A 129 -0.83 11.82 -13.99
CA ALA A 129 -0.78 13.27 -14.06
C ALA A 129 -1.02 13.90 -12.68
N VAL A 130 -0.37 15.02 -12.41
CA VAL A 130 -0.52 15.82 -11.20
C VAL A 130 -0.56 17.31 -11.54
N LYS A 131 -1.45 18.06 -10.89
CA LYS A 131 -1.53 19.53 -11.00
C LYS A 131 -0.83 20.20 -9.80
N LEU A 132 -0.46 21.46 -9.99
CA LEU A 132 -0.01 22.31 -8.89
C LEU A 132 -1.09 22.37 -7.80
N GLY A 133 -0.71 22.06 -6.55
CA GLY A 133 -1.61 22.01 -5.41
C GLY A 133 -2.42 20.70 -5.29
N GLU A 134 -2.28 19.76 -6.22
CA GLU A 134 -2.95 18.46 -6.13
C GLU A 134 -2.21 17.53 -5.15
N SER A 135 -2.95 16.76 -4.37
CA SER A 135 -2.36 15.86 -3.38
C SER A 135 -1.59 14.70 -3.99
N LEU A 136 -0.37 14.49 -3.50
CA LEU A 136 0.44 13.29 -3.73
C LEU A 136 0.04 12.14 -2.80
N GLY A 137 -0.48 12.47 -1.61
CA GLY A 137 -0.87 11.52 -0.58
C GLY A 137 -1.31 12.18 0.72
N THR A 138 -1.83 11.38 1.65
CA THR A 138 -2.24 11.81 2.99
C THR A 138 -1.21 11.36 4.01
N ILE A 139 -0.74 12.28 4.84
CA ILE A 139 0.16 12.06 5.97
C ILE A 139 -0.65 11.86 7.24
N HIS A 140 -0.42 10.76 7.96
CA HIS A 140 -0.97 10.49 9.28
C HIS A 140 0.13 10.70 10.32
N ALA A 141 -0.06 11.64 11.26
CA ALA A 141 0.98 12.08 12.19
C ALA A 141 0.44 12.44 13.58
N GLN A 142 1.33 12.47 14.57
CA GLN A 142 0.99 12.86 15.94
C GLN A 142 0.81 14.37 16.15
N SER A 143 1.39 15.20 15.29
CA SER A 143 1.26 16.66 15.36
C SER A 143 1.25 17.28 13.97
N ILE A 144 0.77 18.53 13.89
CA ILE A 144 0.72 19.28 12.64
C ILE A 144 2.12 19.63 12.13
N GLU A 145 3.07 19.85 13.02
CA GLU A 145 4.48 20.13 12.70
C GLU A 145 5.13 18.89 12.06
N ALA A 146 4.93 17.71 12.66
CA ALA A 146 5.41 16.44 12.10
C ALA A 146 4.79 16.17 10.73
N ALA A 147 3.48 16.42 10.59
CA ALA A 147 2.77 16.26 9.32
C ALA A 147 3.34 17.16 8.21
N LYS A 148 3.57 18.45 8.51
CA LYS A 148 4.15 19.41 7.56
C LYS A 148 5.55 18.99 7.09
N LYS A 149 6.42 18.62 8.03
CA LYS A 149 7.77 18.14 7.72
C LYS A 149 7.73 16.89 6.83
N ALA A 150 6.88 15.93 7.15
CA ALA A 150 6.71 14.73 6.34
C ALA A 150 6.13 15.03 4.95
N ALA A 151 5.24 16.01 4.81
CA ALA A 151 4.71 16.44 3.51
C ALA A 151 5.79 17.07 2.61
N GLU A 152 6.72 17.84 3.19
CA GLU A 152 7.90 18.38 2.48
C GLU A 152 8.82 17.25 2.02
N MET A 153 9.13 16.30 2.91
CA MET A 153 9.96 15.14 2.57
C MET A 153 9.32 14.27 1.49
N LEU A 154 7.99 14.05 1.57
CA LEU A 154 7.26 13.30 0.57
C LEU A 154 7.30 13.98 -0.80
N ASN A 155 7.17 15.31 -0.87
CA ASN A 155 7.32 16.05 -2.13
C ASN A 155 8.71 15.85 -2.77
N ALA A 156 9.76 15.77 -1.96
CA ALA A 156 11.11 15.50 -2.45
C ALA A 156 11.29 14.07 -3.02
N CYS A 157 10.44 13.12 -2.61
CA CYS A 157 10.46 11.75 -3.12
C CYS A 157 9.94 11.64 -4.57
N TYR A 158 9.22 12.65 -5.06
CA TYR A 158 8.58 12.64 -6.38
C TYR A 158 9.42 13.38 -7.42
N THR A 159 9.68 12.72 -8.55
CA THR A 159 10.15 13.36 -9.78
C THR A 159 8.96 13.56 -10.72
N VAL A 160 8.65 14.81 -11.05
CA VAL A 160 7.57 15.19 -11.97
C VAL A 160 8.18 15.78 -13.25
N VAL A 161 7.70 15.33 -14.41
CA VAL A 161 8.17 15.79 -15.74
C VAL A 161 6.99 16.31 -16.58
N PRO A 162 7.22 17.19 -17.56
CA PRO A 162 6.13 17.78 -18.34
C PRO A 162 5.46 16.78 -19.30
N GLU A 163 6.18 15.78 -19.80
CA GLU A 163 5.65 14.80 -20.75
C GLU A 163 5.02 13.56 -20.08
N PRO A 164 4.02 12.91 -20.72
CA PRO A 164 3.49 11.64 -20.26
C PRO A 164 4.57 10.57 -20.06
N VAL A 165 4.46 9.82 -18.96
CA VAL A 165 5.40 8.75 -18.60
C VAL A 165 4.73 7.39 -18.84
N GLU A 166 5.39 6.53 -19.61
CA GLU A 166 4.96 5.15 -19.78
C GLU A 166 5.15 4.37 -18.47
N LYS A 167 4.09 3.68 -18.03
CA LYS A 167 4.15 2.88 -16.82
C LYS A 167 4.95 1.60 -17.09
N PRO A 168 6.02 1.32 -16.32
CA PRO A 168 6.75 0.08 -16.49
C PRO A 168 5.86 -1.12 -16.13
N ALA A 169 6.16 -2.28 -16.72
CA ALA A 169 5.51 -3.52 -16.33
C ALA A 169 5.74 -3.79 -14.83
N PHE A 170 4.65 -3.98 -14.09
CA PHE A 170 4.70 -4.18 -12.64
C PHE A 170 5.34 -5.52 -12.27
N ILE A 171 4.97 -6.60 -12.98
CA ILE A 171 5.64 -7.92 -12.90
C ILE A 171 6.54 -8.07 -14.13
N LYS A 172 7.85 -8.15 -13.91
CA LYS A 172 8.85 -8.25 -15.00
C LYS A 172 8.94 -9.65 -15.62
N GLY A 173 8.61 -10.68 -14.85
CA GLY A 173 8.68 -12.08 -15.29
C GLY A 173 8.56 -13.04 -14.11
N ILE A 174 8.36 -14.32 -14.41
CA ILE A 174 8.31 -15.43 -13.46
C ILE A 174 9.42 -16.40 -13.86
N VAL A 175 10.27 -16.78 -12.89
CA VAL A 175 11.31 -17.80 -13.09
C VAL A 175 10.84 -19.07 -12.39
N ARG A 176 10.73 -20.17 -13.14
CA ARG A 176 10.34 -21.50 -12.66
C ARG A 176 11.37 -22.51 -13.14
#